data_AF-A0A2U9C7W1-F1
#
_entry.id   AF-A0A2U9C7W1-F1
#
_cell.length_a   1.000
_cell.length_b   1.000
_cell.length_c   1.000
_cell.angle_alpha   90.00
_cell.angle_beta   90.00
_cell.angle_gamma   90.00
#
_symmetry.space_group_name_H-M   'P 1'
#
loop_
_entity.id
_entity.type
_entity.pdbx_description
1 polymer ?
#
loop_
_entity_poly.entity_id
_entity_poly.type
_entity_poly.pdbx_seq_one_letter_code
_entity_poly.pdbx_strand_id
1 'polypeptide(L)'
;MTQANGSRFACDIRVIRLLWERGLGISPTRVVNQFRENHTEECLHCVARYITECVDFLQRPGLLPMAFLELPEPAVVPSVKWLLSVYSQDILTRLEDIKARITSTYGTILKMDSTKKITKKLSGTAKGTALWLTSVINEYGQILLSVLTAQEGLGLDMTAEDLIKRYQQAVVDPPVALYVDYGCCAE
;
A
#
# COMPACT_ATOMS: atom_id res chain seq x y z
N MET A 1 -0.36 -9.93 -33.80
CA MET A 1 -1.31 -9.20 -32.95
C MET A 1 -1.60 -10.06 -31.72
N THR A 2 -0.69 -10.03 -30.74
CA THR A 2 -0.82 -10.58 -29.37
C THR A 2 0.56 -10.41 -28.72
N GLN A 3 0.83 -9.21 -28.18
CA GLN A 3 1.99 -9.02 -27.31
C GLN A 3 1.57 -9.47 -25.90
N ALA A 4 2.30 -10.44 -25.35
CA ALA A 4 2.07 -10.99 -24.03
C ALA A 4 2.06 -9.86 -22.98
N ASN A 5 0.92 -9.71 -22.30
CA ASN A 5 0.66 -8.63 -21.34
C ASN A 5 1.31 -8.88 -19.95
N GLY A 6 2.31 -9.76 -19.87
CA GLY A 6 2.91 -10.23 -18.61
C GLY A 6 3.97 -9.30 -17.98
N SER A 7 4.45 -8.29 -18.71
CA SER A 7 5.58 -7.45 -18.27
C SER A 7 5.18 -6.10 -17.65
N ARG A 8 3.89 -5.74 -17.65
CA ARG A 8 3.46 -4.36 -17.32
C ARG A 8 3.57 -4.01 -15.82
N PHE A 9 3.62 -5.01 -14.95
CA PHE A 9 3.64 -4.85 -13.49
C PHE A 9 4.68 -5.73 -12.77
N ALA A 10 5.71 -6.19 -13.49
CA ALA A 10 6.78 -6.96 -12.87
C ALA A 10 7.61 -6.06 -11.93
N CYS A 11 7.70 -6.43 -10.65
CA CYS A 11 8.48 -5.74 -9.64
C CYS A 11 9.03 -6.75 -8.65
N ASP A 12 10.24 -6.51 -8.15
CA ASP A 12 10.84 -7.34 -7.11
C ASP A 12 10.01 -7.25 -5.82
N ILE A 13 9.70 -8.40 -5.21
CA ILE A 13 8.90 -8.47 -3.99
C ILE A 13 9.49 -7.66 -2.83
N ARG A 14 10.82 -7.46 -2.81
CA ARG A 14 11.51 -6.62 -1.81
C ARG A 14 11.08 -5.16 -1.90
N VAL A 15 10.84 -4.65 -3.11
CA VAL A 15 10.32 -3.29 -3.32
C VAL A 15 8.89 -3.16 -2.82
N ILE A 16 8.07 -4.19 -3.07
CA ILE A 16 6.66 -4.20 -2.62
C ILE A 16 6.59 -4.31 -1.08
N ARG A 17 7.48 -5.09 -0.46
CA ARG A 17 7.57 -5.22 1.01
C ARG A 17 7.85 -3.91 1.73
N LEU A 18 8.58 -2.97 1.10
CA LEU A 18 8.75 -1.62 1.67
C LEU A 18 7.43 -0.89 1.86
N LEU A 19 6.38 -1.23 1.10
CA LEU A 19 5.03 -0.66 1.23
C LEU A 19 4.13 -1.46 2.18
N TRP A 20 4.54 -2.65 2.62
CA TRP A 20 3.78 -3.46 3.57
C TRP A 20 3.88 -2.91 4.98
N GLU A 21 5.05 -2.40 5.35
CA GLU A 21 5.27 -1.78 6.65
C GLU A 21 4.63 -0.38 6.67
N ARG A 22 3.41 -0.28 7.19
CA ARG A 22 2.74 1.00 7.43
C ARG A 22 3.29 1.69 8.69
N GLY A 23 4.61 1.75 8.81
CA GLY A 23 5.26 2.60 9.82
C GLY A 23 4.95 4.07 9.55
N LEU A 24 4.86 4.88 10.60
CA LEU A 24 4.75 6.34 10.50
C LEU A 24 5.88 6.87 9.61
N GLY A 25 5.54 7.32 8.40
CA GLY A 25 6.47 7.95 7.47
C GLY A 25 6.85 7.16 6.22
N ILE A 26 6.33 5.94 6.02
CA ILE A 26 6.49 5.22 4.74
C ILE A 26 5.36 5.65 3.80
N SER A 27 5.72 6.42 2.77
CA SER A 27 4.80 6.78 1.69
C SER A 27 5.33 6.28 0.35
N PRO A 28 4.46 5.93 -0.61
CA PRO A 28 4.88 5.56 -1.97
C PRO A 28 5.79 6.61 -2.61
N THR A 29 5.52 7.90 -2.35
CA THR A 29 6.35 9.01 -2.81
C THR A 29 7.74 8.96 -2.22
N ARG A 30 7.87 8.72 -0.91
CA ARG A 30 9.17 8.58 -0.24
C ARG A 30 9.97 7.43 -0.82
N VAL A 31 9.34 6.27 -1.01
CA VAL A 31 10.00 5.07 -1.59
C VAL A 31 10.53 5.36 -3.00
N VAL A 32 9.71 6.00 -3.86
CA VAL A 32 10.15 6.37 -5.21
C VAL A 32 11.25 7.42 -5.19
N ASN A 33 11.18 8.42 -4.30
CA ASN A 33 12.24 9.43 -4.18
C ASN A 33 13.56 8.79 -3.74
N GLN A 34 13.53 7.88 -2.77
CA GLN A 34 14.71 7.14 -2.33
C GLN A 34 15.32 6.31 -3.48
N PHE A 35 14.49 5.64 -4.28
CA PHE A 35 15.01 4.95 -5.46
C PHE A 35 15.63 5.91 -6.48
N ARG A 36 15.01 7.06 -6.72
CA ARG A 36 15.57 8.08 -7.62
C ARG A 36 16.92 8.59 -7.12
N GLU A 37 17.03 8.85 -5.81
CA GLU A 37 18.29 9.25 -5.18
C GLU A 37 19.37 8.18 -5.35
N ASN A 38 19.09 6.93 -4.97
CA ASN A 38 20.04 5.82 -5.10
C ASN A 38 20.48 5.58 -6.56
N HIS A 39 19.55 5.60 -7.52
CA HIS A 39 19.89 5.44 -8.94
C HIS A 39 20.70 6.61 -9.48
N THR A 40 20.44 7.82 -9.01
CA THR A 40 21.20 9.01 -9.40
C THR A 40 22.61 8.94 -8.82
N GLU A 41 22.75 8.55 -7.56
CA GLU A 41 24.05 8.39 -6.89
C GLU A 41 24.92 7.32 -7.56
N GLU A 42 24.35 6.16 -7.88
CA GLU A 42 25.06 5.09 -8.59
C GLU A 42 25.48 5.53 -9.99
N CYS A 43 24.60 6.24 -10.70
CA CYS A 43 24.92 6.83 -12.00
C CYS A 43 26.12 7.79 -11.86
N LEU A 44 26.06 8.74 -10.92
CA LEU A 44 27.15 9.70 -10.69
C LEU A 44 28.47 9.01 -10.33
N HIS A 45 28.45 7.95 -9.53
CA HIS A 45 29.64 7.15 -9.23
C HIS A 45 30.22 6.49 -10.49
N CYS A 46 29.36 5.89 -11.33
CA CYS A 46 29.78 5.30 -12.59
C CYS A 46 30.37 6.35 -13.55
N VAL A 47 29.75 7.52 -13.65
CA VAL A 47 30.22 8.66 -14.45
C VAL A 47 31.57 9.15 -13.98
N ALA A 48 31.72 9.39 -12.67
CA ALA A 48 32.96 9.85 -12.08
C ALA A 48 34.10 8.88 -12.38
N ARG A 49 33.87 7.58 -12.13
CA ARG A 49 34.86 6.53 -12.43
C ARG A 49 35.23 6.50 -13.92
N TYR A 50 34.24 6.57 -14.81
CA TYR A 50 34.49 6.59 -16.26
C TYR A 50 35.35 7.79 -16.67
N ILE A 51 35.04 8.99 -16.18
CA ILE A 51 35.79 10.21 -16.50
C ILE A 51 37.21 10.13 -15.94
N THR A 52 37.39 9.63 -14.71
CA THR A 52 38.72 9.43 -14.11
C THR A 52 39.59 8.53 -15.00
N GLU A 53 39.07 7.38 -15.44
CA GLU A 53 39.81 6.48 -16.33
C GLU A 53 40.12 7.13 -17.69
N CYS A 54 39.18 7.90 -18.26
CA CYS A 54 39.42 8.64 -19.51
C CYS A 54 40.57 9.65 -19.36
N VAL A 55 40.60 10.40 -18.26
CA VAL A 55 41.66 11.39 -17.97
C VAL A 55 43.01 10.70 -17.80
N ASP A 56 43.06 9.61 -17.02
CA ASP A 56 44.29 8.83 -16.82
C ASP A 56 44.83 8.27 -18.13
N PHE A 57 43.94 7.88 -19.04
CA PHE A 57 44.31 7.39 -20.37
C PHE A 57 44.86 8.50 -21.27
N LEU A 58 44.26 9.70 -21.24
CA LEU A 58 44.72 10.87 -22.02
C LEU A 58 46.10 11.37 -21.60
N GLN A 59 46.50 11.17 -20.35
CA GLN A 59 47.81 11.59 -19.85
C GLN A 59 48.98 10.68 -20.27
N ARG A 60 48.71 9.54 -20.94
CA ARG A 60 49.75 8.60 -21.38
C ARG A 60 50.35 9.01 -22.74
N PRO A 61 51.67 9.21 -22.86
CA PRO A 61 52.30 9.59 -24.12
C PRO A 61 52.18 8.48 -25.18
N GLY A 62 51.84 8.84 -26.43
CA GLY A 62 51.90 7.94 -27.59
C GLY A 62 50.57 7.35 -28.07
N LEU A 63 49.43 7.78 -27.52
CA LEU A 63 48.10 7.31 -27.95
C LEU A 63 47.52 8.21 -29.06
N LEU A 64 47.02 7.58 -30.12
CA LEU A 64 46.33 8.20 -31.27
C LEU A 64 44.97 8.81 -30.84
N PRO A 65 44.32 9.66 -31.69
CA PRO A 65 43.04 10.27 -31.34
C PRO A 65 41.98 9.18 -31.09
N MET A 66 41.52 9.08 -29.84
CA MET A 66 40.52 8.10 -29.43
C MET A 66 39.17 8.78 -29.25
N ALA A 67 38.11 8.18 -29.77
CA ALA A 67 36.74 8.60 -29.49
C ALA A 67 36.26 7.87 -28.24
N PHE A 68 35.99 8.61 -27.16
CA PHE A 68 35.35 8.06 -25.98
C PHE A 68 33.88 7.77 -26.27
N LEU A 69 33.36 6.68 -25.69
CA LEU A 69 31.95 6.35 -25.77
C LEU A 69 31.12 7.41 -25.04
N GLU A 70 29.94 7.71 -25.59
CA GLU A 70 28.98 8.58 -24.95
C GLU A 70 28.46 7.90 -23.68
N LEU A 71 28.26 8.72 -22.65
CA LEU A 71 27.87 8.25 -21.33
C LEU A 71 26.47 7.61 -21.39
N PRO A 72 26.24 6.45 -20.75
CA PRO A 72 24.92 5.83 -20.72
C PRO A 72 23.88 6.76 -20.08
N GLU A 73 22.68 6.80 -20.67
CA GLU A 73 21.57 7.57 -20.10
C GLU A 73 21.20 7.03 -18.71
N PRO A 74 20.84 7.92 -17.76
CA PRO A 74 20.43 7.50 -16.43
C PRO A 74 19.16 6.64 -16.48
N ALA A 75 19.14 5.60 -15.64
CA ALA A 75 18.00 4.69 -15.56
C ALA A 75 16.71 5.44 -15.14
N VAL A 76 15.63 5.24 -15.88
CA VAL A 76 14.33 5.86 -15.58
C VAL A 76 13.67 5.12 -14.42
N VAL A 77 13.54 5.80 -13.27
CA VAL A 77 12.82 5.26 -12.11
C VAL A 77 11.31 5.31 -12.36
N PRO A 78 10.56 4.21 -12.08
CA PRO A 78 9.11 4.18 -12.26
C PRO A 78 8.36 5.24 -11.45
N SER A 79 7.22 5.68 -11.97
CA SER A 79 6.37 6.67 -11.29
C SER A 79 5.68 6.11 -10.03
N VAL A 80 5.30 7.01 -9.11
CA VAL A 80 4.50 6.67 -7.92
C VAL A 80 3.16 5.99 -8.30
N LYS A 81 2.53 6.43 -9.39
CA LYS A 81 1.27 5.82 -9.88
C LYS A 81 1.49 4.38 -10.30
N TRP A 82 2.61 4.08 -10.95
CA TRP A 82 2.96 2.72 -11.33
C TRP A 82 3.21 1.85 -10.09
N LEU A 83 4.00 2.35 -9.13
CA LEU A 83 4.28 1.62 -7.89
C LEU A 83 3.00 1.29 -7.11
N LEU A 84 2.07 2.26 -7.00
CA LEU A 84 0.75 2.04 -6.40
C LEU A 84 -0.09 0.99 -7.15
N SER A 85 0.02 0.94 -8.48
CA SER A 85 -0.69 -0.05 -9.29
C SER A 85 -0.16 -1.45 -9.03
N VAL A 86 1.17 -1.62 -8.97
CA VAL A 86 1.82 -2.89 -8.61
C VAL A 86 1.44 -3.32 -7.19
N TYR A 87 1.51 -2.41 -6.23
CA TYR A 87 1.13 -2.68 -4.85
C TYR A 87 -0.35 -3.09 -4.72
N SER A 88 -1.24 -2.47 -5.52
CA SER A 88 -2.65 -2.84 -5.55
C SER A 88 -2.85 -4.26 -6.09
N GLN A 89 -2.10 -4.67 -7.12
CA GLN A 89 -2.13 -6.05 -7.62
C GLN A 89 -1.64 -7.04 -6.56
N ASP A 90 -0.55 -6.73 -5.86
CA ASP A 90 -0.05 -7.56 -4.75
C ASP A 90 -1.11 -7.73 -3.63
N ILE A 91 -1.79 -6.65 -3.23
CA ILE A 91 -2.89 -6.73 -2.26
C ILE A 91 -3.99 -7.68 -2.75
N LEU A 92 -4.38 -7.57 -4.02
CA LEU A 92 -5.43 -8.42 -4.59
C LEU A 92 -5.04 -9.91 -4.58
N THR A 93 -3.77 -10.23 -4.84
CA THR A 93 -3.29 -11.62 -4.78
C THR A 93 -3.35 -12.23 -3.38
N ARG A 94 -3.37 -11.40 -2.34
CA ARG A 94 -3.35 -11.81 -0.93
C ARG A 94 -4.64 -11.43 -0.20
N LEU A 95 -5.69 -11.08 -0.94
CA LEU A 95 -6.91 -10.55 -0.37
C LEU A 95 -7.57 -11.56 0.57
N GLU A 96 -7.61 -12.83 0.18
CA GLU A 96 -8.18 -13.90 1.01
C GLU A 96 -7.36 -14.13 2.28
N ASP A 97 -6.04 -14.07 2.23
CA ASP A 97 -5.19 -14.17 3.43
C ASP A 97 -5.42 -12.98 4.37
N ILE A 98 -5.52 -11.76 3.81
CA ILE A 98 -5.80 -10.55 4.59
C ILE A 98 -7.18 -10.66 5.24
N LYS A 99 -8.19 -11.10 4.49
CA LYS A 99 -9.54 -11.35 4.98
C LYS A 99 -9.53 -12.40 6.09
N ALA A 100 -8.89 -13.54 5.86
CA ALA A 100 -8.76 -14.62 6.84
C ALA A 100 -8.15 -14.09 8.15
N ARG A 101 -7.04 -13.35 8.07
CA ARG A 101 -6.38 -12.72 9.22
C ARG A 101 -7.28 -11.77 10.00
N ILE A 102 -8.07 -10.95 9.30
CA ILE A 102 -9.05 -10.05 9.94
C ILE A 102 -10.15 -10.88 10.61
N THR A 103 -10.74 -11.83 9.89
CA THR A 103 -11.85 -12.67 10.40
C THR A 103 -11.43 -13.62 11.51
N SER A 104 -10.14 -13.93 11.64
CA SER A 104 -9.58 -14.71 12.75
C SER A 104 -9.17 -13.85 13.95
N THR A 105 -9.40 -12.54 13.91
CA THR A 105 -9.10 -11.63 15.02
C THR A 105 -10.34 -11.45 15.90
N TYR A 106 -10.14 -11.49 17.21
CA TYR A 106 -11.17 -11.34 18.23
C TYR A 106 -10.72 -10.35 19.30
N GLY A 107 -11.62 -9.96 20.17
CA GLY A 107 -11.37 -9.03 21.27
C GLY A 107 -12.48 -9.09 22.31
N THR A 108 -12.16 -8.71 23.53
CA THR A 108 -13.13 -8.68 24.64
C THR A 108 -13.87 -7.36 24.71
N ILE A 109 -13.17 -6.27 24.36
CA ILE A 109 -13.71 -4.91 24.39
C ILE A 109 -13.62 -4.37 22.97
N LEU A 110 -14.77 -4.01 22.42
CA LEU A 110 -14.87 -3.53 21.06
C LEU A 110 -15.12 -2.03 21.02
N LYS A 111 -14.60 -1.39 19.97
CA LYS A 111 -14.94 -0.04 19.58
C LYS A 111 -15.50 -0.04 18.15
N MET A 112 -16.65 0.57 17.96
CA MET A 112 -17.24 0.87 16.66
C MET A 112 -17.10 2.37 16.35
N ASP A 113 -16.41 2.68 15.27
CA ASP A 113 -16.21 4.04 14.74
C ASP A 113 -16.79 4.14 13.33
N SER A 114 -17.46 5.26 13.04
CA SER A 114 -18.14 5.54 11.77
C SER A 114 -17.60 6.84 11.15
N THR A 115 -17.05 6.76 9.93
CA THR A 115 -16.44 7.90 9.24
C THR A 115 -17.21 8.31 7.97
N LYS A 116 -17.77 9.54 7.97
CA LYS A 116 -18.63 10.17 6.92
C LYS A 116 -18.00 10.50 5.56
N LYS A 117 -16.70 10.28 5.34
CA LYS A 117 -15.97 10.94 4.22
C LYS A 117 -15.12 10.02 3.36
N ILE A 118 -15.58 8.79 3.12
CA ILE A 118 -14.83 7.83 2.30
C ILE A 118 -15.08 8.08 0.78
N THR A 119 -16.19 8.73 0.42
CA THR A 119 -16.59 9.01 -0.98
C THR A 119 -15.53 9.70 -1.83
N LYS A 120 -14.73 10.64 -1.29
CA LYS A 120 -13.74 11.39 -2.07
C LYS A 120 -12.59 10.51 -2.58
N LYS A 121 -12.36 9.35 -1.96
CA LYS A 121 -11.26 8.43 -2.30
C LYS A 121 -11.70 7.27 -3.19
N LEU A 122 -13.01 7.07 -3.35
CA LEU A 122 -13.56 6.00 -4.18
C LEU A 122 -13.72 6.49 -5.63
N SER A 123 -13.25 5.69 -6.58
CA SER A 123 -13.38 5.92 -8.04
C SER A 123 -14.28 4.84 -8.67
N GLY A 124 -14.78 5.08 -9.88
CA GLY A 124 -15.66 4.15 -10.59
C GLY A 124 -17.13 4.30 -10.19
N THR A 125 -17.93 3.23 -10.36
CA THR A 125 -19.39 3.21 -10.14
C THR A 125 -19.79 3.60 -8.71
N ALA A 126 -18.90 3.43 -7.74
CA ALA A 126 -19.11 3.78 -6.34
C ALA A 126 -18.73 5.23 -5.96
N LYS A 127 -18.36 6.07 -6.95
CA LYS A 127 -17.98 7.47 -6.71
C LYS A 127 -19.19 8.27 -6.23
N GLY A 128 -19.15 8.73 -4.98
CA GLY A 128 -20.20 9.55 -4.38
C GLY A 128 -21.37 8.78 -3.76
N THR A 129 -21.37 7.44 -3.81
CA THR A 129 -22.46 6.61 -3.27
C THR A 129 -22.21 6.09 -1.85
N ALA A 130 -20.96 5.84 -1.49
CA ALA A 130 -20.60 5.29 -0.18
C ALA A 130 -20.19 6.39 0.81
N LEU A 131 -21.14 6.85 1.62
CA LEU A 131 -20.94 7.98 2.52
C LEU A 131 -20.26 7.58 3.83
N TRP A 132 -20.37 6.33 4.28
CA TRP A 132 -19.92 5.94 5.62
C TRP A 132 -19.09 4.66 5.59
N LEU A 133 -17.97 4.66 6.30
CA LEU A 133 -17.24 3.46 6.65
C LEU A 133 -17.36 3.26 8.15
N THR A 134 -17.96 2.17 8.56
CA THR A 134 -18.04 1.76 9.95
C THR A 134 -17.04 0.63 10.17
N SER A 135 -16.15 0.78 11.14
CA SER A 135 -15.15 -0.23 11.49
C SER A 135 -15.30 -0.63 12.96
N VAL A 136 -15.17 -1.93 13.23
CA VAL A 136 -15.13 -2.48 14.58
C VAL A 136 -13.72 -2.93 14.88
N ILE A 137 -13.19 -2.48 16.02
CA ILE A 137 -11.79 -2.63 16.43
C ILE A 137 -11.77 -3.21 17.85
N ASN A 138 -10.80 -4.05 18.18
CA ASN A 138 -10.61 -4.57 19.54
C ASN A 138 -9.75 -3.64 20.42
N GLU A 139 -9.55 -4.05 21.68
CA GLU A 139 -8.73 -3.38 22.68
C GLU A 139 -7.25 -3.19 22.27
N TYR A 140 -6.77 -3.95 21.29
CA TYR A 140 -5.41 -3.87 20.76
C TYR A 140 -5.31 -2.99 19.50
N GLY A 141 -6.40 -2.35 19.08
CA GLY A 141 -6.43 -1.53 17.87
C GLY A 141 -6.47 -2.34 16.57
N GLN A 142 -6.78 -3.64 16.64
CA GLN A 142 -6.91 -4.50 15.46
C GLN A 142 -8.34 -4.49 14.95
N ILE A 143 -8.50 -4.42 13.63
CA ILE A 143 -9.81 -4.36 12.98
C ILE A 143 -10.39 -5.77 12.88
N LEU A 144 -11.65 -5.93 13.29
CA LEU A 144 -12.42 -7.17 13.21
C LEU A 144 -13.29 -7.21 11.95
N LEU A 145 -13.86 -6.07 11.59
CA LEU A 145 -14.63 -5.88 10.37
C LEU A 145 -14.71 -4.41 10.01
N SER A 146 -14.95 -4.14 8.73
CA SER A 146 -15.29 -2.82 8.24
C SER A 146 -16.38 -2.94 7.18
N VAL A 147 -17.44 -2.15 7.30
CA VAL A 147 -18.56 -2.11 6.36
C VAL A 147 -18.71 -0.72 5.78
N LEU A 148 -18.97 -0.68 4.48
CA LEU A 148 -19.18 0.54 3.72
C LEU A 148 -20.67 0.68 3.44
N THR A 149 -21.29 1.75 3.95
CA THR A 149 -22.74 1.96 3.86
C THR A 149 -23.07 3.30 3.19
N ALA A 150 -24.28 3.37 2.61
CA ALA A 150 -24.78 4.61 2.01
C ALA A 150 -25.19 5.64 3.06
N GLN A 151 -25.56 5.22 4.27
CA GLN A 151 -25.93 6.08 5.39
C GLN A 151 -25.36 5.51 6.69
N GLU A 152 -25.10 6.40 7.66
CA GLU A 152 -24.69 6.02 9.01
C GLU A 152 -25.72 5.05 9.62
N GLY A 153 -25.26 3.96 10.22
CA GLY A 153 -26.13 3.01 10.91
C GLY A 153 -26.86 1.99 10.03
N LEU A 154 -27.03 2.25 8.73
CA LEU A 154 -27.84 1.39 7.85
C LEU A 154 -27.19 0.00 7.67
N GLY A 155 -27.89 -1.06 8.10
CA GLY A 155 -27.43 -2.45 7.95
C GLY A 155 -26.34 -2.88 8.96
N LEU A 156 -26.10 -2.07 10.00
CA LEU A 156 -25.15 -2.42 11.07
C LEU A 156 -25.69 -3.50 12.00
N ASP A 157 -27.01 -3.63 12.11
CA ASP A 157 -27.70 -4.71 12.81
C ASP A 157 -27.29 -6.09 12.26
N MET A 158 -27.39 -6.28 10.94
CA MET A 158 -26.94 -7.50 10.27
C MET A 158 -25.45 -7.77 10.53
N THR A 159 -24.65 -6.70 10.51
CA THR A 159 -23.20 -6.78 10.73
C THR A 159 -22.88 -7.18 12.18
N ALA A 160 -23.64 -6.68 13.15
CA ALA A 160 -23.50 -7.02 14.56
C ALA A 160 -23.94 -8.47 14.82
N GLU A 161 -25.04 -8.92 14.22
CA GLU A 161 -25.49 -10.31 14.30
C GLU A 161 -24.43 -11.27 13.73
N ASP A 162 -23.89 -10.98 12.55
CA ASP A 162 -22.82 -11.78 11.93
C ASP A 162 -21.54 -11.79 12.77
N LEU A 163 -21.21 -10.66 13.42
CA LEU A 163 -20.08 -10.56 14.33
C LEU A 163 -20.27 -11.49 15.55
N ILE A 164 -21.43 -11.44 16.21
CA ILE A 164 -21.71 -12.30 17.37
C ILE A 164 -21.74 -13.78 16.95
N LYS A 165 -22.34 -14.10 15.81
CA LYS A 165 -22.34 -15.45 15.25
C LYS A 165 -20.92 -15.97 15.02
N ARG A 166 -20.00 -15.13 14.55
CA ARG A 166 -18.60 -15.49 14.37
C ARG A 166 -17.91 -15.87 15.69
N TYR A 167 -18.16 -15.13 16.77
CA TYR A 167 -17.66 -15.47 18.10
C TYR A 167 -18.20 -16.83 18.57
N GLN A 168 -19.51 -17.05 18.41
CA GLN A 168 -20.15 -18.32 18.76
C GLN A 168 -19.57 -19.51 17.98
N GLN A 169 -19.39 -19.35 16.66
CA GLN A 169 -18.85 -20.40 15.80
C GLN A 169 -17.39 -20.74 16.11
N ALA A 170 -16.60 -19.74 16.51
CA ALA A 170 -15.22 -19.94 16.92
C ALA A 170 -15.07 -20.43 18.37
N VAL A 171 -16.18 -20.58 19.11
CA VAL A 171 -16.18 -20.92 20.53
C VAL A 171 -15.31 -19.94 21.33
N VAL A 172 -15.42 -18.65 20.99
CA VAL A 172 -14.74 -17.54 21.69
C VAL A 172 -15.79 -16.80 22.51
N ASP A 173 -15.44 -16.45 23.74
CA ASP A 173 -16.33 -15.70 24.62
C ASP A 173 -16.78 -14.39 23.96
N PRO A 174 -18.08 -14.06 24.01
CA PRO A 174 -18.61 -12.87 23.36
C PRO A 174 -17.99 -11.59 23.97
N PRO A 175 -17.94 -10.49 23.21
CA PRO A 175 -17.44 -9.22 23.71
C PRO A 175 -18.29 -8.74 24.89
N VAL A 176 -17.62 -8.23 25.93
CA VAL A 176 -18.26 -7.79 27.18
C VAL A 176 -18.71 -6.33 27.08
N ALA A 177 -18.06 -5.53 26.24
CA ALA A 177 -18.38 -4.14 26.04
C ALA A 177 -18.21 -3.73 24.57
N LEU A 178 -19.09 -2.87 24.08
CA LEU A 178 -19.00 -2.20 22.79
C LEU A 178 -19.09 -0.68 23.00
N TYR A 179 -18.01 0.02 22.71
CA TYR A 179 -17.98 1.47 22.66
C TYR A 179 -18.38 1.95 21.27
N VAL A 180 -19.35 2.84 21.18
CA VAL A 180 -19.77 3.46 19.92
C VAL A 180 -19.49 4.95 20.00
N ASP A 181 -19.03 5.55 18.90
CA ASP A 181 -18.82 6.99 18.84
C ASP A 181 -20.16 7.78 19.02
N TYR A 182 -20.05 9.05 19.37
CA TYR A 182 -21.14 9.93 19.80
C TYR A 182 -22.34 9.92 18.82
N GLY A 183 -23.55 9.64 19.30
CA GLY A 183 -24.78 9.70 18.50
C GLY A 183 -25.61 8.42 18.43
N CYS A 184 -25.14 7.30 19.00
CA CYS A 184 -25.88 6.02 18.96
C CYS A 184 -27.11 5.96 19.89
N CYS A 185 -27.27 6.91 20.81
CA CYS A 185 -28.35 6.94 21.81
C CYS A 185 -29.10 8.29 21.81
N ALA A 186 -29.50 8.79 20.64
CA ALA A 186 -30.56 9.79 20.59
C ALA A 186 -31.90 9.02 20.57
N GLU A 187 -32.70 9.19 21.63
CA GLU A 187 -34.09 8.71 21.70
C GLU A 187 -34.94 9.24 20.54
#